data_AF-A2D7V0-F1
#
_entry.id   AF-A2D7V0-F1
#
_cell.length_a   1.000
_cell.length_b   1.000
_cell.length_c   1.000
_cell.angle_alpha   90.00
_cell.angle_beta   90.00
_cell.angle_gamma   90.00
#
_symmetry.space_group_name_H-M   'P 1'
#
loop_
_entity.id
_entity.type
_entity.pdbx_description
1 polymer ?
#
loop_
_entity_poly.entity_id
_entity_poly.type
_entity_poly.pdbx_seq_one_letter_code
_entity_poly.pdbx_strand_id
1 'polypeptide(L)'
;MSNLHPNWDDIDSNSREQLIQMLRELEVPYFASATMKELKLILQNRLDPTNKDIQRQVRLIFTESRYKKRTSISIKTIRILLIISIAIIGFFTFNYITRPLPYCTGSEKTGTCRPCPQLAKCSAYKAKCVSGYYLSDLGCYPTRYKKIFALANRGAKFVHRRDGDCLEHKDLLTIENFNILFPDVNTSIYSEFPKFNIKISNGTIKSTKPQVTYVCQVINAMERNPNIVGPIAIIILTILAYTIWKTQHEKDKAIARDLAKLAHKILATADKQIYIYDMKVQLRAKYRSIDRIWKTIVKYIENDSHVIVGVMGARHDTYWKWNHE
;
A
#
# COMPACT_ATOMS: atom_id res chain seq x y z
N MET A 1 -30.03 41.08 26.18
CA MET A 1 -29.70 39.91 27.01
C MET A 1 -31.00 39.37 27.57
N SER A 2 -31.64 38.48 26.82
CA SER A 2 -32.89 37.81 27.22
C SER A 2 -32.55 36.59 28.07
N ASN A 3 -33.32 36.38 29.14
CA ASN A 3 -33.13 35.34 30.16
C ASN A 3 -32.72 33.98 29.58
N LEU A 4 -31.49 33.56 29.90
CA LEU A 4 -30.86 32.29 29.49
C LEU A 4 -31.13 31.18 30.51
N HIS A 5 -32.16 31.30 31.34
CA HIS A 5 -32.51 30.22 32.26
C HIS A 5 -33.25 29.12 31.49
N PRO A 6 -32.76 27.87 31.51
CA PRO A 6 -33.46 26.75 30.91
C PRO A 6 -34.76 26.47 31.67
N ASN A 7 -35.83 26.20 30.92
CA ASN A 7 -37.12 25.79 31.47
C ASN A 7 -37.11 24.28 31.74
N TRP A 8 -37.04 23.87 33.00
CA TRP A 8 -37.00 22.46 33.40
C TRP A 8 -38.35 21.74 33.28
N ASP A 9 -39.46 22.50 33.33
CA ASP A 9 -40.82 21.95 33.28
C ASP A 9 -41.28 21.67 31.84
N ASP A 10 -40.74 22.41 30.86
CA ASP A 10 -41.00 22.22 29.44
C ASP A 10 -39.70 22.14 28.64
N ILE A 11 -39.16 20.94 28.55
CA ILE A 11 -37.96 20.60 27.76
C ILE A 11 -38.13 21.01 26.29
N ASP A 12 -39.37 20.97 25.76
CA ASP A 12 -39.62 21.20 24.35
C ASP A 12 -39.49 22.66 23.93
N SER A 13 -39.73 23.58 24.86
CA SER A 13 -39.61 25.04 24.68
C SER A 13 -38.17 25.59 24.65
N ASN A 14 -37.17 24.79 25.05
CA ASN A 14 -35.79 25.25 25.20
C ASN A 14 -35.01 25.31 23.87
N SER A 15 -34.13 26.31 23.75
CA SER A 15 -33.15 26.41 22.67
C SER A 15 -32.07 25.32 22.77
N ARG A 16 -31.29 25.16 21.70
CA ARG A 16 -30.18 24.18 21.65
C ARG A 16 -29.13 24.49 22.72
N GLU A 17 -28.81 25.76 22.90
CA GLU A 17 -27.84 26.25 23.87
C GLU A 17 -28.32 25.97 25.31
N GLN A 18 -29.62 26.20 25.57
CA GLN A 18 -30.25 25.89 26.85
C GLN A 18 -30.23 24.38 27.14
N LEU A 19 -30.56 23.53 26.16
CA LEU A 19 -30.50 22.07 26.33
C LEU A 19 -29.07 21.56 26.57
N ILE A 20 -28.07 22.14 25.90
CA ILE A 20 -26.66 21.82 26.15
C ILE A 20 -26.25 22.24 27.56
N GLN A 21 -26.73 23.39 28.05
CA GLN A 21 -26.48 23.84 29.41
C GLN A 21 -27.12 22.90 30.44
N MET A 22 -28.38 22.50 30.25
CA MET A 22 -29.06 21.54 31.14
C MET A 22 -28.34 20.19 31.17
N LEU A 23 -27.88 19.68 30.01
CA LEU A 23 -27.10 18.44 29.94
C LEU A 23 -25.76 18.56 30.69
N ARG A 24 -25.14 19.74 30.68
CA ARG A 24 -23.92 20.02 31.42
C ARG A 24 -24.17 20.06 32.93
N GLU A 25 -25.28 20.65 33.35
CA GLU A 25 -25.72 20.67 34.77
C GLU A 25 -26.05 19.25 35.27
N LEU A 26 -26.51 18.35 34.39
CA LEU A 26 -26.71 16.92 34.66
C LEU A 26 -25.45 16.04 34.44
N GLU A 27 -24.27 16.65 34.31
CA GLU A 27 -22.97 15.98 34.09
C GLU A 27 -22.94 14.99 32.90
N VAL A 28 -23.76 15.24 31.86
CA VAL A 28 -23.79 14.41 30.66
C VAL A 28 -22.63 14.80 29.72
N PRO A 29 -21.92 13.81 29.12
CA PRO A 29 -20.83 14.10 28.17
C PRO A 29 -21.27 15.02 27.03
N TYR A 30 -20.39 15.94 26.62
CA TYR A 30 -20.71 16.93 25.59
C TYR A 30 -20.89 16.31 24.19
N PHE A 31 -21.99 16.65 23.51
CA PHE A 31 -22.34 16.17 22.18
C PHE A 31 -22.41 17.30 21.14
N ALA A 32 -21.25 17.74 20.66
CA ALA A 32 -21.15 18.86 19.70
C ALA A 32 -22.04 18.70 18.45
N SER A 33 -22.17 17.46 17.96
CA SER A 33 -22.85 17.16 16.69
C SER A 33 -24.28 16.61 16.84
N ALA A 34 -24.84 16.53 18.06
CA ALA A 34 -26.18 15.98 18.25
C ALA A 34 -27.27 16.91 17.71
N THR A 35 -28.36 16.38 17.18
CA THR A 35 -29.52 17.18 16.73
C THR A 35 -30.36 17.63 17.93
N MET A 36 -31.23 18.64 17.75
CA MET A 36 -32.13 19.12 18.82
C MET A 36 -32.96 17.98 19.43
N LYS A 37 -33.48 17.09 18.58
CA LYS A 37 -34.25 15.91 18.99
C LYS A 37 -33.43 14.93 19.81
N GLU A 38 -32.17 14.69 19.42
CA GLU A 38 -31.25 13.82 20.16
C GLU A 38 -30.91 14.39 21.53
N LEU A 39 -30.66 15.71 21.63
CA LEU A 39 -30.40 16.38 22.91
C LEU A 39 -31.59 16.25 23.86
N LYS A 40 -32.82 16.47 23.37
CA LYS A 40 -34.05 16.30 24.15
C LYS A 40 -34.24 14.86 24.63
N LEU A 41 -34.02 13.87 23.76
CA LEU A 41 -34.11 12.45 24.11
C LEU A 41 -33.09 12.05 25.18
N ILE A 42 -31.86 12.56 25.10
CA ILE A 42 -30.81 12.32 26.10
C ILE A 42 -31.21 12.93 27.45
N LEU A 43 -31.77 14.15 27.44
CA LEU A 43 -32.23 14.85 28.64
C LEU A 43 -33.43 14.13 29.29
N GLN A 44 -34.43 13.76 28.50
CA GLN A 44 -35.62 13.01 28.95
C GLN A 44 -35.22 11.67 29.57
N ASN A 45 -34.27 10.94 28.97
CA ASN A 45 -33.75 9.70 29.54
C ASN A 45 -33.04 9.86 30.89
N ARG A 46 -32.51 11.06 31.17
CA ARG A 46 -31.84 11.35 32.44
C ARG A 46 -32.82 11.75 33.52
N LEU A 47 -33.87 12.47 33.15
CA LEU A 47 -34.92 12.91 34.07
C LEU A 47 -35.90 11.76 34.42
N ASP A 48 -36.19 10.89 33.45
CA ASP A 48 -36.98 9.67 33.67
C ASP A 48 -36.28 8.44 33.07
N PRO A 49 -35.42 7.76 33.84
CA PRO A 49 -34.67 6.59 33.37
C PRO A 49 -35.52 5.31 33.28
N THR A 50 -36.79 5.34 33.69
CA THR A 50 -37.67 4.15 33.73
C THR A 50 -38.26 3.81 32.37
N ASN A 51 -38.28 4.76 31.43
CA ASN A 51 -38.78 4.56 30.09
C ASN A 51 -37.78 3.78 29.20
N LYS A 52 -38.05 2.48 29.02
CA LYS A 52 -37.20 1.56 28.25
C LYS A 52 -37.01 1.95 26.78
N ASP A 53 -38.01 2.59 26.16
CA ASP A 53 -37.95 2.99 24.74
C ASP A 53 -37.04 4.19 24.52
N ILE A 54 -37.13 5.19 25.41
CA ILE A 54 -36.23 6.35 25.42
C ILE A 54 -34.79 5.89 25.69
N GLN A 55 -34.60 4.97 26.63
CA GLN A 55 -33.29 4.40 26.95
C GLN A 55 -32.65 3.69 25.75
N ARG A 56 -33.44 2.95 24.97
CA ARG A 56 -32.97 2.27 23.75
C ARG A 56 -32.53 3.27 22.70
N GLN A 57 -33.29 4.34 22.47
CA GLN A 57 -32.94 5.39 21.50
C GLN A 57 -31.66 6.13 21.89
N VAL A 58 -31.49 6.44 23.18
CA VAL A 58 -30.27 7.09 23.68
C VAL A 58 -29.04 6.20 23.52
N ARG A 59 -29.13 4.89 23.81
CA ARG A 59 -28.02 3.95 23.56
C ARG A 59 -27.56 3.96 22.10
N LEU A 60 -28.50 4.03 21.15
CA LEU A 60 -28.17 4.12 19.72
C LEU A 60 -27.38 5.40 19.40
N ILE A 61 -27.82 6.55 19.92
CA ILE A 61 -27.12 7.85 19.73
C ILE A 61 -25.68 7.80 20.27
N PHE A 62 -25.47 7.20 21.44
CA PHE A 62 -24.12 7.01 22.01
C PHE A 62 -23.24 6.07 21.16
N THR A 63 -23.81 5.00 20.59
CA THR A 63 -23.05 4.08 19.73
C THR A 63 -22.66 4.71 18.38
N GLU A 64 -23.56 5.47 17.76
CA GLU A 64 -23.29 6.14 16.48
C GLU A 64 -22.29 7.29 16.63
N SER A 65 -22.40 8.10 17.69
CA SER A 65 -21.47 9.19 17.96
C SER A 65 -20.04 8.70 18.22
N ARG A 66 -19.88 7.59 18.97
CA ARG A 66 -18.56 6.93 19.16
C ARG A 66 -18.02 6.34 17.87
N TYR A 67 -18.88 5.81 16.99
CA TYR A 67 -18.46 5.27 15.69
C TYR A 67 -17.99 6.37 14.74
N LYS A 68 -18.71 7.49 14.64
CA LYS A 68 -18.30 8.67 13.84
C LYS A 68 -16.98 9.29 14.31
N LYS A 69 -16.74 9.35 15.63
CA LYS A 69 -15.50 9.91 16.19
C LYS A 69 -14.27 9.02 15.94
N ARG A 70 -14.46 7.71 15.69
CA ARG A 70 -13.36 6.76 15.43
C ARG A 70 -13.01 6.60 13.94
N THR A 71 -13.86 7.08 13.04
CA THR A 71 -13.72 6.88 11.58
C THR A 71 -13.21 8.11 10.81
N SER A 72 -13.16 9.30 11.41
CA SER A 72 -12.90 10.55 10.67
C SER A 72 -11.41 10.90 10.44
N ILE A 73 -10.47 10.31 11.19
CA ILE A 73 -9.02 10.46 10.91
C ILE A 73 -8.49 9.08 10.55
N SER A 74 -8.87 8.66 9.34
CA SER A 74 -8.63 7.34 8.82
C SER A 74 -7.14 7.10 8.63
N ILE A 75 -6.58 6.09 9.31
CA ILE A 75 -5.23 5.54 9.07
C ILE A 75 -4.97 5.29 7.56
N LYS A 76 -6.02 5.18 6.73
CA LYS A 76 -5.92 5.12 5.27
C LYS A 76 -5.38 6.40 4.63
N THR A 77 -5.74 7.61 5.09
CA THR A 77 -5.22 8.85 4.50
C THR A 77 -3.73 9.01 4.76
N ILE A 78 -3.26 8.67 5.97
CA ILE A 78 -1.82 8.67 6.31
C ILE A 78 -1.05 7.65 5.46
N ARG A 79 -1.58 6.44 5.27
CA ARG A 79 -0.94 5.43 4.41
C ARG A 79 -0.87 5.85 2.94
N ILE A 80 -1.94 6.47 2.42
CA ILE A 80 -1.97 6.99 1.05
C ILE A 80 -0.95 8.14 0.90
N LEU A 81 -0.88 9.06 1.87
CA LEU A 81 0.11 10.15 1.88
C LEU A 81 1.55 9.63 1.93
N LEU A 82 1.81 8.58 2.70
CA LEU A 82 3.13 7.96 2.81
C LEU A 82 3.55 7.26 1.50
N ILE A 83 2.64 6.55 0.84
CA ILE A 83 2.90 5.94 -0.47
C ILE A 83 3.17 7.01 -1.54
N ILE A 84 2.35 8.07 -1.57
CA ILE A 84 2.52 9.19 -2.51
C ILE A 84 3.87 9.90 -2.28
N SER A 85 4.24 10.16 -1.02
CA SER A 85 5.53 10.80 -0.72
C SER A 85 6.72 9.93 -1.09
N ILE A 86 6.68 8.62 -0.85
CA ILE A 86 7.73 7.68 -1.31
C ILE A 86 7.80 7.68 -2.85
N ALA A 87 6.67 7.68 -3.55
CA ALA A 87 6.64 7.73 -5.01
C ALA A 87 7.20 9.05 -5.55
N ILE A 88 6.89 10.19 -4.92
CA ILE A 88 7.41 11.51 -5.28
C ILE A 88 8.92 11.58 -5.03
N ILE A 89 9.39 11.16 -3.85
CA ILE A 89 10.82 11.12 -3.52
C ILE A 89 11.55 10.21 -4.49
N GLY A 90 11.00 9.03 -4.78
CA GLY A 90 11.52 8.09 -5.77
C GLY A 90 11.58 8.69 -7.17
N PHE A 91 10.56 9.43 -7.60
CA PHE A 91 10.55 10.13 -8.88
C PHE A 91 11.59 11.26 -8.94
N PHE A 92 11.76 12.05 -7.88
CA PHE A 92 12.77 13.11 -7.82
C PHE A 92 14.19 12.55 -7.77
N THR A 93 14.44 11.51 -6.97
CA THR A 93 15.75 10.83 -6.94
C THR A 93 16.04 10.14 -8.26
N PHE A 94 15.07 9.46 -8.87
CA PHE A 94 15.23 8.87 -10.20
C PHE A 94 15.56 9.94 -11.24
N ASN A 95 14.83 11.06 -11.30
CA ASN A 95 15.15 12.16 -12.22
C ASN A 95 16.49 12.81 -11.92
N TYR A 96 16.88 12.94 -10.66
CA TYR A 96 18.17 13.52 -10.29
C TYR A 96 19.34 12.63 -10.74
N ILE A 97 19.22 11.30 -10.54
CA ILE A 97 20.25 10.33 -10.91
C ILE A 97 20.30 10.08 -12.43
N THR A 98 19.15 10.10 -13.11
CA THR A 98 19.07 9.81 -14.55
C THR A 98 19.23 11.04 -15.43
N ARG A 99 19.20 12.25 -14.88
CA ARG A 99 19.45 13.47 -15.65
C ARG A 99 20.86 13.41 -16.25
N PRO A 100 21.00 13.61 -17.58
CA PRO A 100 22.30 13.64 -18.18
C PRO A 100 23.10 14.83 -17.62
N LEU A 101 24.34 14.57 -17.18
CA LEU A 101 25.28 15.61 -16.79
C LEU A 101 25.36 16.70 -17.90
N PRO A 102 25.45 17.98 -17.52
CA PRO A 102 25.53 19.07 -18.49
C PRO A 102 26.82 18.98 -19.31
N TYR A 103 26.87 19.57 -20.50
CA TYR A 103 28.09 19.69 -21.28
C TYR A 103 29.04 20.71 -20.66
N CYS A 104 30.34 20.41 -20.65
CA CYS A 104 31.36 21.29 -20.10
C CYS A 104 31.46 22.58 -20.92
N THR A 105 31.43 23.73 -20.24
CA THR A 105 31.71 25.04 -20.85
C THR A 105 33.03 25.58 -20.30
N GLY A 106 34.11 25.48 -21.08
CA GLY A 106 35.43 25.98 -20.69
C GLY A 106 36.30 24.95 -19.95
N SER A 107 37.04 25.41 -18.92
CA SER A 107 38.07 24.65 -18.19
C SER A 107 37.53 23.77 -17.05
N GLU A 108 36.25 23.39 -17.08
CA GLU A 108 35.65 22.55 -16.05
C GLU A 108 36.25 21.13 -16.07
N LYS A 109 36.54 20.59 -14.89
CA LYS A 109 37.16 19.26 -14.74
C LYS A 109 36.23 18.15 -15.23
N THR A 110 36.79 17.18 -15.95
CA THR A 110 36.13 15.94 -16.35
C THR A 110 35.60 15.20 -15.11
N GLY A 111 34.28 15.14 -14.94
CA GLY A 111 33.63 14.47 -13.81
C GLY A 111 32.29 15.09 -13.40
N THR A 112 32.16 16.42 -13.49
CA THR A 112 30.90 17.16 -13.20
C THR A 112 30.10 17.48 -14.46
N CYS A 113 30.72 17.35 -15.63
CA CYS A 113 30.15 17.68 -16.93
C CYS A 113 30.63 16.70 -18.01
N ARG A 114 29.91 16.66 -19.13
CA ARG A 114 30.23 15.85 -20.32
C ARG A 114 31.06 16.68 -21.30
N PRO A 115 32.15 16.14 -21.87
CA PRO A 115 32.89 16.86 -22.90
C PRO A 115 31.97 17.16 -24.10
N CYS A 116 32.03 18.38 -24.61
CA CYS A 116 31.28 18.75 -25.81
C CYS A 116 31.82 17.96 -27.02
N PRO A 117 30.98 17.30 -27.82
CA PRO A 117 31.44 16.60 -29.01
C PRO A 117 32.13 17.54 -29.99
N GLN A 118 33.18 17.05 -30.65
CA GLN A 118 33.79 17.79 -31.76
C GLN A 118 32.73 18.10 -32.83
N LEU A 119 32.81 19.29 -33.44
CA LEU A 119 31.85 19.80 -34.43
C LEU A 119 30.41 19.99 -33.89
N ALA A 120 30.24 20.07 -32.56
CA ALA A 120 29.00 20.47 -31.91
C ALA A 120 29.11 21.86 -31.28
N LYS A 121 27.98 22.59 -31.27
CA LYS A 121 27.74 23.70 -30.36
C LYS A 121 26.95 23.17 -29.17
N CYS A 122 27.56 23.16 -27.99
CA CYS A 122 26.91 22.71 -26.76
C CYS A 122 26.44 23.91 -25.93
N SER A 123 25.25 23.77 -25.34
CA SER A 123 24.75 24.55 -24.21
C SER A 123 24.40 23.57 -23.10
N ALA A 124 24.33 24.02 -21.84
CA ALA A 124 24.22 23.20 -20.62
C ALA A 124 23.67 21.76 -20.84
N TYR A 125 22.44 21.59 -21.33
CA TYR A 125 21.85 20.25 -21.57
C TYR A 125 21.56 19.91 -23.04
N LYS A 126 22.04 20.70 -24.00
CA LYS A 126 21.74 20.52 -25.42
C LYS A 126 23.02 20.59 -26.26
N ALA A 127 23.20 19.64 -27.16
CA ALA A 127 24.23 19.71 -28.20
C ALA A 127 23.56 19.79 -29.58
N LYS A 128 24.05 20.69 -30.43
CA LYS A 128 23.64 20.78 -31.83
C LYS A 128 24.87 20.72 -32.72
N CYS A 129 24.91 19.74 -33.62
CA CYS A 129 25.98 19.62 -34.59
C CYS A 129 25.91 20.76 -35.63
N VAL A 130 27.06 21.07 -36.25
CA VAL A 130 27.12 21.96 -37.41
C VAL A 130 26.33 21.39 -38.61
N SER A 131 25.98 22.25 -39.58
CA SER A 131 25.21 21.84 -40.75
C SER A 131 25.92 20.71 -41.52
N GLY A 132 25.16 19.72 -42.01
CA GLY A 132 25.70 18.52 -42.67
C GLY A 132 26.11 17.39 -41.71
N TYR A 133 25.95 17.58 -40.40
CA TYR A 133 26.23 16.58 -39.36
C TYR A 133 25.00 16.32 -38.50
N TYR A 134 24.88 15.10 -37.98
CA TYR A 134 23.85 14.72 -37.01
C TYR A 134 24.49 14.26 -35.70
N LEU A 135 23.75 14.42 -34.60
CA LEU A 135 24.19 13.99 -33.28
C LEU A 135 23.86 12.50 -33.08
N SER A 136 24.89 11.70 -32.86
CA SER A 136 24.82 10.31 -32.41
C SER A 136 25.27 10.21 -30.94
N ASP A 137 24.99 9.09 -30.29
CA ASP A 137 25.52 8.75 -28.97
C ASP A 137 27.06 8.78 -28.93
N LEU A 138 27.71 8.66 -30.09
CA LEU A 138 29.17 8.65 -30.25
C LEU A 138 29.77 10.05 -30.50
N GLY A 139 28.94 11.04 -30.87
CA GLY A 139 29.36 12.39 -31.28
C GLY A 139 28.66 12.91 -32.54
N CYS A 140 29.19 13.99 -33.13
CA CYS A 140 28.67 14.54 -34.39
C CYS A 140 29.33 13.87 -35.60
N TYR A 141 28.52 13.34 -36.51
CA TYR A 141 28.99 12.66 -37.72
C TYR A 141 28.26 13.13 -38.97
N PRO A 142 28.89 13.03 -40.16
CA PRO A 142 28.23 13.42 -41.42
C PRO A 142 26.91 12.68 -41.62
N THR A 143 25.88 13.38 -42.13
CA THR A 143 24.51 12.83 -42.26
C THR A 143 24.44 11.54 -43.08
N ARG A 144 25.38 11.31 -44.01
CA ARG A 144 25.49 10.05 -44.78
C ARG A 144 25.65 8.79 -43.91
N TYR A 145 26.26 8.92 -42.73
CA TYR A 145 26.46 7.80 -41.80
C TYR A 145 25.24 7.53 -40.90
N LYS A 146 24.20 8.37 -40.94
CA LYS A 146 23.06 8.27 -40.03
C LYS A 146 22.37 6.90 -40.07
N LYS A 147 22.09 6.38 -41.27
CA LYS A 147 21.45 5.07 -41.43
C LYS A 147 22.37 3.94 -40.94
N ILE A 148 23.65 3.99 -41.31
CA ILE A 148 24.64 2.97 -40.98
C ILE A 148 24.83 2.89 -39.45
N PHE A 149 24.99 4.03 -38.78
CA PHE A 149 25.17 4.07 -37.33
C PHE A 149 23.91 3.67 -36.57
N ALA A 150 22.72 3.97 -37.10
CA ALA A 150 21.48 3.52 -36.49
C ALA A 150 21.38 1.97 -36.51
N LEU A 151 21.77 1.35 -37.62
CA LEU A 151 21.82 -0.12 -37.75
C LEU A 151 22.90 -0.73 -36.84
N ALA A 152 24.11 -0.18 -36.85
CA ALA A 152 25.20 -0.62 -35.98
C ALA A 152 24.85 -0.45 -34.48
N ASN A 153 24.19 0.64 -34.09
CA ASN A 153 23.71 0.82 -32.72
C ASN A 153 22.69 -0.25 -32.31
N ARG A 154 21.84 -0.71 -33.24
CA ARG A 154 20.88 -1.78 -32.97
C ARG A 154 21.60 -3.09 -32.68
N GLY A 155 22.60 -3.43 -33.50
CA GLY A 155 23.45 -4.60 -33.31
C GLY A 155 24.24 -4.53 -32.00
N ALA A 156 24.91 -3.40 -31.73
CA ALA A 156 25.65 -3.19 -30.49
C ALA A 156 24.75 -3.33 -29.24
N LYS A 157 23.55 -2.74 -29.25
CA LYS A 157 22.58 -2.87 -28.15
C LYS A 157 22.17 -4.33 -27.92
N PHE A 158 22.01 -5.12 -28.97
CA PHE A 158 21.74 -6.55 -28.83
C PHE A 158 22.90 -7.28 -28.14
N VAL A 159 24.14 -7.07 -28.61
CA VAL A 159 25.33 -7.70 -28.01
C VAL A 159 25.52 -7.27 -26.56
N HIS A 160 25.36 -5.98 -26.23
CA HIS A 160 25.46 -5.49 -24.85
C HIS A 160 24.46 -6.17 -23.91
N ARG A 161 23.22 -6.38 -24.34
CA ARG A 161 22.20 -7.05 -23.53
C ARG A 161 22.45 -8.54 -23.40
N ARG A 162 22.82 -9.20 -24.51
CA ARG A 162 23.15 -10.63 -24.54
C ARG A 162 24.29 -10.94 -23.57
N ASP A 163 25.38 -10.19 -23.65
CA ASP A 163 26.58 -10.42 -22.84
C ASP A 163 26.40 -9.95 -21.38
N GLY A 164 25.39 -9.11 -21.10
CA GLY A 164 25.04 -8.67 -19.75
C GLY A 164 23.98 -9.54 -19.07
N ASP A 165 23.48 -10.56 -19.74
CA ASP A 165 22.52 -11.50 -19.19
C ASP A 165 23.25 -12.58 -18.37
N CYS A 166 22.85 -12.76 -17.11
CA CYS A 166 23.44 -13.72 -16.18
C CYS A 166 22.55 -14.93 -15.91
N LEU A 167 21.31 -14.94 -16.44
CA LEU A 167 20.34 -16.01 -16.16
C LEU A 167 20.51 -17.18 -17.13
N GLU A 168 20.94 -16.88 -18.36
CA GLU A 168 21.15 -17.88 -19.40
C GLU A 168 22.63 -17.93 -19.77
N HIS A 169 23.24 -19.12 -19.71
CA HIS A 169 24.56 -19.32 -20.30
C HIS A 169 24.42 -19.28 -21.82
N LYS A 170 25.05 -18.30 -22.46
CA LYS A 170 25.00 -18.10 -23.90
C LYS A 170 26.38 -18.34 -24.50
N ASP A 171 26.44 -19.19 -25.52
CA ASP A 171 27.66 -19.40 -26.29
C ASP A 171 28.17 -18.09 -26.90
N LEU A 172 29.46 -18.06 -27.20
CA LEU A 172 30.12 -16.92 -27.84
C LEU A 172 29.43 -16.59 -29.17
N LEU A 173 29.05 -15.33 -29.36
CA LEU A 173 28.41 -14.88 -30.59
C LEU A 173 29.46 -14.80 -31.71
N THR A 174 29.34 -15.66 -32.71
CA THR A 174 30.18 -15.65 -33.91
C THR A 174 29.75 -14.52 -34.87
N ILE A 175 30.68 -14.04 -35.70
CA ILE A 175 30.38 -13.04 -36.74
C ILE A 175 29.31 -13.54 -37.70
N GLU A 176 29.35 -14.82 -38.08
CA GLU A 176 28.35 -15.45 -38.96
C GLU A 176 26.93 -15.37 -38.37
N ASN A 177 26.77 -15.79 -37.12
CA ASN A 177 25.49 -15.72 -36.42
C ASN A 177 25.01 -14.28 -36.24
N PHE A 178 25.92 -13.35 -36.01
CA PHE A 178 25.58 -11.93 -35.94
C PHE A 178 25.10 -11.40 -37.29
N ASN A 179 25.77 -11.75 -38.39
CA ASN A 179 25.40 -11.30 -39.73
C ASN A 179 24.05 -11.88 -40.18
N ILE A 180 23.67 -13.07 -39.72
CA ILE A 180 22.32 -13.62 -39.94
C ILE A 180 21.26 -12.75 -39.25
N LEU A 181 21.53 -12.30 -38.02
CA LEU A 181 20.60 -11.47 -37.24
C LEU A 181 20.55 -10.01 -37.70
N PHE A 182 21.66 -9.50 -38.25
CA PHE A 182 21.83 -8.11 -38.67
C PHE A 182 22.52 -8.03 -40.05
N PRO A 183 21.86 -8.48 -41.13
CA PRO A 183 22.48 -8.58 -42.46
C PRO A 183 22.91 -7.22 -43.04
N ASP A 184 22.22 -6.14 -42.64
CA ASP A 184 22.51 -4.78 -43.11
C ASP A 184 23.66 -4.10 -42.35
N VAL A 185 24.28 -4.77 -41.37
CA VAL A 185 25.36 -4.21 -40.55
C VAL A 185 26.70 -4.76 -41.03
N ASN A 186 27.52 -3.89 -41.62
CA ASN A 186 28.93 -4.22 -41.83
C ASN A 186 29.68 -4.20 -40.48
N THR A 187 30.18 -5.35 -40.04
CA THR A 187 30.87 -5.52 -38.75
C THR A 187 32.19 -4.77 -38.64
N SER A 188 32.81 -4.37 -39.76
CA SER A 188 34.02 -3.52 -39.75
C SER A 188 33.82 -2.21 -39.01
N ILE A 189 32.57 -1.72 -38.97
CA ILE A 189 32.21 -0.46 -38.31
C ILE A 189 32.54 -0.47 -36.81
N TYR A 190 32.51 -1.64 -36.16
CA TYR A 190 32.83 -1.74 -34.74
C TYR A 190 34.33 -1.60 -34.47
N SER A 191 35.16 -2.01 -35.42
CA SER A 191 36.62 -1.81 -35.36
C SER A 191 37.00 -0.37 -35.70
N GLU A 192 36.32 0.24 -36.68
CA GLU A 192 36.54 1.64 -37.09
C GLU A 192 36.09 2.65 -36.01
N PHE A 193 35.04 2.31 -35.25
CA PHE A 193 34.46 3.17 -34.22
C PHE A 193 34.40 2.47 -32.86
N PRO A 194 35.51 2.46 -32.08
CA PRO A 194 35.58 1.79 -30.78
C PRO A 194 34.53 2.24 -29.76
N LYS A 195 33.95 3.42 -29.96
CA LYS A 195 32.90 4.00 -29.10
C LYS A 195 31.61 3.17 -29.07
N PHE A 196 31.38 2.27 -30.03
CA PHE A 196 30.28 1.30 -29.96
C PHE A 196 30.49 0.26 -28.82
N ASN A 197 31.66 0.23 -28.18
CA ASN A 197 32.00 -0.70 -27.10
C ASN A 197 31.87 -2.17 -27.51
N ILE A 198 32.03 -2.49 -28.79
CA ILE A 198 32.04 -3.84 -29.34
C ILE A 198 33.47 -4.18 -29.74
N LYS A 199 33.94 -5.36 -29.34
CA LYS A 199 35.25 -5.91 -29.71
C LYS A 199 35.04 -7.16 -30.56
N ILE A 200 35.69 -7.19 -31.72
CA ILE A 200 35.73 -8.35 -32.60
C ILE A 200 37.10 -9.01 -32.42
N SER A 201 37.11 -10.30 -32.06
CA SER A 201 38.33 -11.07 -31.83
C SER A 201 38.08 -12.54 -32.18
N ASN A 202 38.98 -13.14 -32.94
CA ASN A 202 38.97 -14.57 -33.29
C ASN A 202 37.62 -15.03 -33.86
N GLY A 203 37.02 -14.26 -34.76
CA GLY A 203 35.73 -14.59 -35.37
C GLY A 203 34.51 -14.42 -34.45
N THR A 204 34.70 -13.89 -33.23
CA THR A 204 33.63 -13.64 -32.25
C THR A 204 33.42 -12.15 -32.00
N ILE A 205 32.19 -11.80 -31.65
CA ILE A 205 31.75 -10.44 -31.32
C ILE A 205 31.39 -10.42 -29.84
N LYS A 206 31.99 -9.48 -29.10
CA LYS A 206 31.75 -9.30 -27.67
C LYS A 206 31.57 -7.83 -27.31
N SER A 207 30.77 -7.61 -26.29
CA SER A 207 30.63 -6.33 -25.62
C SER A 207 31.79 -6.09 -24.65
N THR A 208 32.47 -4.95 -24.80
CA THR A 208 33.44 -4.46 -23.81
C THR A 208 32.77 -3.83 -22.59
N LYS A 209 31.51 -3.40 -22.72
CA LYS A 209 30.71 -2.81 -21.65
C LYS A 209 29.30 -3.41 -21.63
N PRO A 210 29.14 -4.66 -21.14
CA PRO A 210 27.85 -5.34 -21.15
C PRO A 210 26.81 -4.57 -20.33
N GLN A 211 25.56 -4.58 -20.81
CA GLN A 211 24.43 -3.98 -20.14
C GLN A 211 23.84 -5.01 -19.18
N VAL A 212 24.39 -5.06 -17.96
CA VAL A 212 23.92 -5.99 -16.92
C VAL A 212 22.51 -5.62 -16.49
N THR A 213 21.57 -6.57 -16.60
CA THR A 213 20.17 -6.37 -16.20
C THR A 213 20.07 -6.17 -14.69
N TYR A 214 19.02 -5.47 -14.23
CA TYR A 214 18.83 -5.20 -12.80
C TYR A 214 18.78 -6.48 -11.96
N VAL A 215 18.12 -7.52 -12.48
CA VAL A 215 18.06 -8.83 -11.82
C VAL A 215 19.47 -9.37 -11.58
N CYS A 216 20.34 -9.30 -12.58
CA CYS A 216 21.73 -9.72 -12.47
C CYS A 216 22.56 -8.86 -11.52
N GLN A 217 22.29 -7.55 -11.45
CA GLN A 217 22.92 -6.69 -10.45
C GLN A 217 22.53 -7.08 -9.03
N VAL A 218 21.26 -7.42 -8.81
CA VAL A 218 20.77 -7.88 -7.51
C VAL A 218 21.36 -9.24 -7.15
N ILE A 219 21.38 -10.21 -8.08
CA ILE A 219 21.99 -11.54 -7.86
C ILE A 219 23.47 -11.38 -7.50
N ASN A 220 24.23 -10.62 -8.29
CA ASN A 220 25.64 -10.34 -7.98
C ASN A 220 25.82 -9.63 -6.63
N ALA A 221 24.89 -8.76 -6.24
CA ALA A 221 24.93 -8.10 -4.93
C ALA A 221 24.64 -9.08 -3.78
N MET A 222 23.72 -10.03 -3.98
CA MET A 222 23.44 -11.10 -3.03
C MET A 222 24.66 -12.02 -2.86
N GLU A 223 25.31 -12.40 -3.95
CA GLU A 223 26.50 -13.25 -3.93
C GLU A 223 27.70 -12.57 -3.27
N ARG A 224 27.90 -11.27 -3.53
CA ARG A 224 29.02 -10.52 -2.97
C ARG A 224 28.85 -10.16 -1.49
N ASN A 225 27.61 -9.92 -1.06
CA ASN A 225 27.31 -9.45 0.29
C ASN A 225 26.15 -10.23 0.93
N PRO A 226 26.24 -11.56 1.07
CA PRO A 226 25.15 -12.38 1.59
C PRO A 226 24.76 -11.96 3.01
N ASN A 227 25.74 -11.54 3.81
CA ASN A 227 25.56 -11.11 5.20
C ASN A 227 24.80 -9.78 5.35
N ILE A 228 24.65 -9.00 4.27
CA ILE A 228 23.91 -7.73 4.29
C ILE A 228 22.56 -7.91 3.62
N VAL A 229 22.54 -8.51 2.42
CA VAL A 229 21.32 -8.63 1.62
C VAL A 229 20.36 -9.69 2.20
N GLY A 230 20.90 -10.79 2.74
CA GLY A 230 20.11 -11.86 3.35
C GLY A 230 19.23 -11.37 4.51
N PRO A 231 19.82 -10.73 5.55
CA PRO A 231 19.03 -10.18 6.65
C PRO A 231 17.99 -9.16 6.21
N ILE A 232 18.30 -8.29 5.25
CA ILE A 232 17.34 -7.31 4.70
C ILE A 232 16.15 -8.02 4.07
N ALA A 233 16.39 -9.06 3.25
CA ALA A 233 15.33 -9.83 2.63
C ALA A 233 14.45 -10.54 3.68
N ILE A 234 15.05 -11.12 4.72
CA ILE A 234 14.34 -11.76 5.83
C ILE A 234 13.47 -10.73 6.57
N ILE A 235 13.99 -9.54 6.86
CA ILE A 235 13.22 -8.46 7.52
C ILE A 235 12.03 -8.04 6.65
N ILE A 236 12.22 -7.87 5.35
CA ILE A 236 11.13 -7.50 4.44
C ILE A 236 10.05 -8.60 4.42
N LEU A 237 10.45 -9.86 4.30
CA LEU A 237 9.51 -10.99 4.29
C LEU A 237 8.74 -11.14 5.60
N THR A 238 9.41 -10.95 6.74
CA THR A 238 8.75 -11.00 8.06
C THR A 238 7.75 -9.85 8.25
N ILE A 239 8.08 -8.63 7.82
CA ILE A 239 7.15 -7.49 7.83
C ILE A 239 5.95 -7.76 6.92
N LEU A 240 6.18 -8.30 5.71
CA LEU A 240 5.10 -8.66 4.79
C LEU A 240 4.19 -9.74 5.39
N ALA A 241 4.76 -10.81 5.93
CA ALA A 241 3.99 -11.86 6.60
C ALA A 241 3.18 -11.30 7.79
N TYR A 242 3.79 -10.46 8.63
CA TYR A 242 3.12 -9.82 9.77
C TYR A 242 1.98 -8.90 9.32
N THR A 243 2.16 -8.10 8.27
CA THR A 243 1.12 -7.18 7.79
C THR A 243 -0.06 -7.92 7.17
N ILE A 244 0.19 -9.00 6.42
CA ILE A 244 -0.85 -9.90 5.89
C ILE A 244 -1.61 -10.54 7.06
N TRP A 245 -0.88 -11.13 8.01
CA TRP A 245 -1.47 -11.75 9.21
C TRP A 245 -2.33 -10.77 9.99
N LYS A 246 -1.83 -9.56 10.28
CA LYS A 246 -2.56 -8.52 11.01
C LYS A 246 -3.84 -8.11 10.30
N THR A 247 -3.79 -7.94 8.98
CA THR A 247 -4.96 -7.56 8.18
C THR A 247 -6.01 -8.67 8.20
N GLN A 248 -5.58 -9.93 8.06
CA GLN A 248 -6.47 -11.07 8.15
C GLN A 248 -7.09 -11.20 9.55
N HIS A 249 -6.29 -11.01 10.60
CA HIS A 249 -6.76 -11.08 11.97
C HIS A 249 -7.81 -10.00 12.29
N GLU A 250 -7.65 -8.77 11.80
CA GLU A 250 -8.64 -7.71 11.99
C GLU A 250 -9.94 -7.99 11.22
N LYS A 251 -9.86 -8.54 10.00
CA LYS A 251 -11.05 -9.02 9.27
C LYS A 251 -11.78 -10.12 10.04
N ASP A 252 -11.03 -11.09 10.55
CA ASP A 252 -11.58 -12.20 11.34
C ASP A 252 -12.25 -11.69 12.62
N LYS A 253 -11.68 -10.70 13.30
CA LYS A 253 -12.31 -10.04 14.46
C LYS A 253 -13.61 -9.33 14.09
N ALA A 254 -13.68 -8.69 12.91
CA ALA A 254 -14.89 -8.01 12.45
C ALA A 254 -16.01 -9.02 12.18
N ILE A 255 -15.71 -10.07 11.41
CA ILE A 255 -16.66 -11.17 11.12
C ILE A 255 -17.11 -11.83 12.42
N ALA A 256 -16.19 -12.09 13.35
CA ALA A 256 -16.52 -12.68 14.64
C ALA A 256 -17.48 -11.81 15.46
N ARG A 257 -17.32 -10.48 15.43
CA ARG A 257 -18.26 -9.55 16.08
C ARG A 257 -19.65 -9.60 15.45
N ASP A 258 -19.73 -9.66 14.13
CA ASP A 258 -21.02 -9.69 13.43
C ASP A 258 -21.76 -11.02 13.66
N LEU A 259 -21.04 -12.14 13.69
CA LEU A 259 -21.59 -13.45 14.05
C LEU A 259 -22.01 -13.51 15.53
N ALA A 260 -21.24 -12.91 16.43
CA ALA A 260 -21.62 -12.82 17.84
C ALA A 260 -22.91 -12.02 18.03
N LYS A 261 -23.08 -10.88 17.34
CA LYS A 261 -24.33 -10.12 17.34
C LYS A 261 -25.52 -10.95 16.82
N LEU A 262 -25.29 -11.80 15.81
CA LEU A 262 -26.33 -12.67 15.29
C LEU A 262 -26.69 -13.76 16.32
N ALA A 263 -25.70 -14.32 17.01
CA ALA A 263 -25.91 -15.25 18.12
C ALA A 263 -26.69 -14.59 19.27
N HIS A 264 -26.35 -13.35 19.64
CA HIS A 264 -27.09 -12.58 20.64
C HIS A 264 -28.55 -12.37 20.23
N LYS A 265 -28.83 -12.07 18.96
CA LYS A 265 -30.21 -11.98 18.47
C LYS A 265 -30.96 -13.31 18.62
N ILE A 266 -30.33 -14.42 18.25
CA ILE A 266 -30.93 -15.75 18.38
C ILE A 266 -31.21 -16.07 19.85
N LEU A 267 -30.22 -15.84 20.74
CA LEU A 267 -30.34 -16.06 22.17
C LEU A 267 -31.44 -15.18 22.79
N ALA A 268 -31.51 -13.90 22.44
CA ALA A 268 -32.52 -12.97 22.95
C ALA A 268 -33.94 -13.30 22.50
N THR A 269 -34.10 -14.02 21.38
CA THR A 269 -35.41 -14.51 20.91
C THR A 269 -35.76 -15.90 21.41
N ALA A 270 -34.80 -16.61 22.00
CA ALA A 270 -34.99 -17.97 22.47
C ALA A 270 -35.28 -17.97 23.97
N ASP A 271 -36.49 -18.37 24.35
CA ASP A 271 -36.88 -18.51 25.76
C ASP A 271 -36.19 -19.69 26.49
N LYS A 272 -35.35 -20.45 25.78
CA LYS A 272 -34.70 -21.68 26.25
C LYS A 272 -33.20 -21.61 26.05
N GLN A 273 -32.49 -22.43 26.83
CA GLN A 273 -31.05 -22.64 26.65
C GLN A 273 -30.72 -23.19 25.26
N ILE A 274 -29.63 -22.72 24.66
CA ILE A 274 -29.09 -23.22 23.39
C ILE A 274 -27.70 -23.78 23.64
N TYR A 275 -27.47 -25.03 23.25
CA TYR A 275 -26.14 -25.62 23.35
C TYR A 275 -25.14 -24.90 22.44
N ILE A 276 -23.91 -24.71 22.94
CA ILE A 276 -22.84 -24.02 22.22
C ILE A 276 -22.56 -24.69 20.86
N TYR A 277 -22.66 -26.03 20.81
CA TYR A 277 -22.52 -26.80 19.57
C TYR A 277 -23.60 -26.45 18.54
N ASP A 278 -24.87 -26.39 18.94
CA ASP A 278 -25.98 -26.09 18.03
C ASP A 278 -25.89 -24.66 17.51
N MET A 279 -25.52 -23.70 18.37
CA MET A 279 -25.25 -22.33 17.94
C MET A 279 -24.12 -22.27 16.92
N LYS A 280 -23.04 -23.04 17.13
CA LYS A 280 -21.92 -23.14 16.17
C LYS A 280 -22.39 -23.66 14.81
N VAL A 281 -23.25 -24.69 14.79
CA VAL A 281 -23.81 -25.27 13.56
C VAL A 281 -24.66 -24.24 12.81
N GLN A 282 -25.53 -23.51 13.51
CA GLN A 282 -26.37 -22.46 12.92
C GLN A 282 -25.51 -21.31 12.33
N LEU A 283 -24.49 -20.87 13.05
CA LEU A 283 -23.59 -19.82 12.58
C LEU A 283 -22.68 -20.30 11.43
N ARG A 284 -22.34 -21.59 11.37
CA ARG A 284 -21.57 -22.18 10.26
C ARG A 284 -22.30 -22.05 8.92
N ALA A 285 -23.64 -22.06 8.91
CA ALA A 285 -24.43 -21.79 7.71
C ALA A 285 -24.25 -20.34 7.20
N LYS A 286 -23.91 -19.39 8.08
CA LYS A 286 -23.62 -17.99 7.71
C LYS A 286 -22.14 -17.76 7.38
N TYR A 287 -21.24 -18.53 7.99
CA TYR A 287 -19.81 -18.45 7.72
C TYR A 287 -19.14 -19.83 7.77
N ARG A 288 -18.80 -20.37 6.60
CA ARG A 288 -18.28 -21.75 6.46
C ARG A 288 -17.00 -22.00 7.26
N SER A 289 -16.12 -21.00 7.41
CA SER A 289 -14.83 -21.12 8.12
C SER A 289 -14.92 -20.75 9.59
N ILE A 290 -16.06 -21.02 10.25
CA ILE A 290 -16.30 -20.60 11.62
C ILE A 290 -15.27 -21.15 12.62
N ASP A 291 -14.73 -22.35 12.38
CA ASP A 291 -13.77 -23.00 13.28
C ASP A 291 -12.52 -22.13 13.51
N ARG A 292 -12.05 -21.41 12.49
CA ARG A 292 -10.88 -20.51 12.60
C ARG A 292 -11.13 -19.37 13.57
N ILE A 293 -12.36 -18.86 13.63
CA ILE A 293 -12.73 -17.67 14.40
C ILE A 293 -13.60 -17.99 15.61
N TRP A 294 -13.89 -19.27 15.87
CA TRP A 294 -14.86 -19.73 16.87
C TRP A 294 -14.53 -19.23 18.27
N LYS A 295 -13.28 -19.37 18.70
CA LYS A 295 -12.82 -18.88 20.01
C LYS A 295 -13.06 -17.37 20.18
N THR A 296 -12.89 -16.61 19.09
CA THR A 296 -13.13 -15.16 19.10
C THR A 296 -14.62 -14.83 19.15
N ILE A 297 -15.46 -15.61 18.46
CA ILE A 297 -16.93 -15.48 18.53
C ILE A 297 -17.42 -15.75 19.95
N VAL A 298 -17.03 -16.89 20.53
CA VAL A 298 -17.35 -17.29 21.91
C VAL A 298 -17.00 -16.16 22.88
N LYS A 299 -15.76 -15.62 22.78
CA LYS A 299 -15.34 -14.50 23.61
C LYS A 299 -16.23 -13.26 23.48
N TYR A 300 -16.73 -12.93 22.29
CA TYR A 300 -17.65 -11.81 22.12
C TYR A 300 -19.06 -12.10 22.66
N ILE A 301 -19.51 -13.36 22.59
CA ILE A 301 -20.82 -13.77 23.09
C ILE A 301 -20.83 -13.74 24.62
N GLU A 302 -19.84 -14.37 25.25
CA GLU A 302 -19.72 -14.53 26.71
C GLU A 302 -19.31 -13.25 27.42
N ASN A 303 -18.75 -12.27 26.71
CA ASN A 303 -18.49 -10.93 27.26
C ASN A 303 -19.76 -10.09 27.43
N ASP A 304 -20.92 -10.53 26.94
CA ASP A 304 -22.19 -9.84 27.13
C ASP A 304 -22.83 -10.26 28.47
N SER A 305 -23.17 -9.28 29.31
CA SER A 305 -23.76 -9.50 30.63
C SER A 305 -25.13 -10.20 30.59
N HIS A 306 -25.82 -10.18 29.44
CA HIS A 306 -27.10 -10.86 29.28
C HIS A 306 -26.94 -12.33 28.90
N VAL A 307 -25.72 -12.84 28.67
CA VAL A 307 -25.49 -14.25 28.35
C VAL A 307 -25.02 -14.99 29.60
N ILE A 308 -25.84 -15.95 30.04
CA ILE A 308 -25.48 -16.89 31.10
C ILE A 308 -24.85 -18.12 30.44
N VAL A 309 -23.65 -18.47 30.88
CA VAL A 309 -22.98 -19.72 30.51
C VAL A 309 -23.32 -20.77 31.56
N GLY A 310 -23.86 -21.89 31.13
CA GLY A 310 -24.16 -23.02 32.01
C GLY A 310 -23.60 -24.32 31.46
N VAL A 311 -23.56 -25.32 32.34
CA VAL A 311 -23.13 -26.68 32.00
C VAL A 311 -24.25 -27.62 32.42
N MET A 312 -24.70 -28.50 31.52
CA MET A 312 -25.78 -29.45 31.81
C MET A 312 -25.38 -30.88 31.48
N GLY A 313 -25.86 -31.83 32.29
CA GLY A 313 -25.74 -33.27 32.07
C GLY A 313 -24.38 -33.87 32.44
N ALA A 314 -24.30 -35.20 32.39
CA ALA A 314 -23.11 -35.98 32.74
C ALA A 314 -21.94 -35.82 31.73
N ARG A 315 -22.21 -35.28 30.54
CA ARG A 315 -21.22 -35.01 29.49
C ARG A 315 -20.63 -33.60 29.54
N HIS A 316 -21.02 -32.79 30.53
CA HIS A 316 -20.61 -31.39 30.68
C HIS A 316 -20.87 -30.55 29.42
N ASP A 317 -22.05 -30.72 28.81
CA ASP A 317 -22.40 -29.96 27.63
C ASP A 317 -22.67 -28.50 28.01
N THR A 318 -21.83 -27.60 27.50
CA THR A 318 -21.94 -26.16 27.71
C THR A 318 -23.09 -25.57 26.87
N TYR A 319 -23.90 -24.72 27.50
CA TYR A 319 -24.99 -24.00 26.87
C TYR A 319 -24.93 -22.51 27.19
N TRP A 320 -25.60 -21.73 26.34
CA TRP A 320 -25.87 -20.31 26.57
C TRP A 320 -27.36 -20.10 26.78
N LYS A 321 -27.70 -19.23 27.73
CA LYS A 321 -29.07 -18.77 27.97
C LYS A 321 -29.08 -17.26 28.04
N TRP A 322 -30.10 -16.63 27.46
CA TRP A 322 -30.29 -15.19 27.60
C TRP A 322 -30.94 -14.87 28.95
N ASN A 323 -30.39 -13.88 29.66
CA ASN A 323 -30.97 -13.30 30.85
C ASN A 323 -31.85 -12.11 30.44
N HIS A 324 -33.14 -12.19 30.76
CA HIS A 324 -34.13 -11.14 30.47
C HIS A 324 -34.29 -10.14 31.61
N GLU A 325 -33.64 -10.37 32.75
CA GLU A 325 -33.68 -9.53 33.95
C GLU A 325 -32.79 -8.29 33.88
#